data_AF-A0AA88KTA8-F1
#
_entry.id   AF-A0AA88KTA8-F1
#
_cell.length_a   1.000
_cell.length_b   1.000
_cell.length_c   1.000
_cell.angle_alpha   90.00
_cell.angle_beta   90.00
_cell.angle_gamma   90.00
#
_symmetry.space_group_name_H-M   'P 1'
#
loop_
_entity.id
_entity.type
_entity.pdbx_description
1 polymer ?
#
loop_
_entity_poly.entity_id
_entity_poly.type
_entity_poly.pdbx_seq_one_letter_code
_entity_poly.pdbx_strand_id
1 'polypeptide(L)'
;MKTIYVRKLKKKDQWISESTWDIIDQRAEVKILVDRHEDNTTCTTEYLDYLKAQHKRLDKQVKTRTRNDKRMYLETIDDQTEVATRWGDSRTVYPIKKELAGISKASSNQVENKEGILLNQTDDII
;
A
#
# COMPACT_ATOMS: atom_id res chain seq x y z
N MET A 1 0.29 -27.89 -1.95
CA MET A 1 1.33 -27.04 -1.32
C MET A 1 0.68 -25.72 -0.94
N LYS A 2 0.53 -25.40 0.35
CA LYS A 2 0.03 -24.08 0.79
C LYS A 2 1.22 -23.16 1.05
N THR A 3 1.13 -21.94 0.53
CA THR A 3 2.15 -20.90 0.63
C THR A 3 2.34 -20.46 2.08
N ILE A 4 3.49 -20.72 2.67
CA ILE A 4 3.91 -20.04 3.91
C ILE A 4 4.04 -18.55 3.55
N TYR A 5 3.20 -17.69 4.14
CA TYR A 5 3.31 -16.25 3.98
C TYR A 5 4.58 -15.74 4.68
N VAL A 6 5.73 -15.90 4.04
CA VAL A 6 6.95 -15.19 4.43
C VAL A 6 6.69 -13.71 4.15
N ARG A 7 6.46 -12.94 5.21
CA ARG A 7 6.22 -11.50 5.12
C ARG A 7 7.50 -10.84 4.58
N LYS A 8 7.52 -10.51 3.29
CA LYS A 8 8.52 -9.58 2.76
C LYS A 8 8.42 -8.28 3.56
N LEU A 9 9.53 -7.82 4.13
CA LEU A 9 9.63 -6.52 4.80
C LEU A 9 9.32 -5.46 3.72
N LYS A 10 8.06 -5.02 3.65
CA LYS A 10 7.70 -3.92 2.77
C LYS A 10 8.30 -2.66 3.36
N LYS A 11 8.87 -1.81 2.50
CA LYS A 11 9.21 -0.43 2.92
C LYS A 11 7.94 0.17 3.51
N LYS A 12 8.03 0.68 4.74
CA LYS A 12 6.90 1.36 5.39
C LYS A 12 6.61 2.62 4.56
N ASP A 13 5.38 2.71 4.06
CA ASP A 13 4.91 3.90 3.36
C ASP A 13 4.91 5.09 4.32
N GLN A 14 5.44 6.22 3.87
CA GLN A 14 5.62 7.43 4.69
C GLN A 14 4.29 8.05 5.13
N TRP A 15 3.20 7.78 4.40
CA TRP A 15 1.88 8.34 4.69
C TRP A 15 1.06 7.51 5.71
N ILE A 16 1.51 6.31 6.07
CA ILE A 16 0.85 5.47 7.09
C ILE A 16 1.52 5.72 8.44
N SER A 17 0.73 6.01 9.46
CA SER A 17 1.25 6.26 10.80
C SER A 17 1.85 4.99 11.43
N GLU A 18 2.82 5.15 12.33
CA GLU A 18 3.41 4.04 13.06
C GLU A 18 2.36 3.24 13.85
N SER A 19 1.41 3.94 14.48
CA SER A 19 0.30 3.29 15.20
C SER A 19 -0.58 2.40 14.32
N THR A 20 -0.73 2.73 13.04
CA THR A 20 -1.46 1.91 12.07
C THR A 20 -0.63 0.71 11.62
N TRP A 21 0.70 0.88 11.50
CA TRP A 21 1.62 -0.22 11.25
C TRP A 21 1.58 -1.26 12.37
N ASP A 22 1.54 -0.85 13.63
CA ASP A 22 1.46 -1.77 14.77
C ASP A 22 0.20 -2.65 14.70
N ILE A 23 -0.93 -2.09 14.26
CA ILE A 23 -2.18 -2.85 14.13
C ILE A 23 -2.15 -3.77 12.92
N ILE A 24 -1.47 -3.38 11.84
CA ILE A 24 -1.22 -4.26 10.69
C ILE A 24 -0.39 -5.47 11.13
N ASP A 25 0.60 -5.24 12.01
CA ASP A 25 1.46 -6.28 12.57
C ASP A 25 0.65 -7.23 13.46
N GLN A 26 -0.14 -6.70 14.39
CA GLN A 26 -1.05 -7.49 15.23
C GLN A 26 -2.04 -8.32 14.39
N ARG A 27 -2.60 -7.75 13.32
CA ARG A 27 -3.50 -8.49 12.42
C ARG A 27 -2.77 -9.66 11.76
N ALA A 28 -1.52 -9.44 11.33
CA ALA A 28 -0.72 -10.48 10.70
C ALA A 28 -0.38 -11.62 11.66
N GLU A 29 -0.05 -11.31 12.91
CA GLU A 29 0.17 -12.31 13.97
C GLU A 29 -1.07 -13.17 14.22
N VAL A 30 -2.24 -12.54 14.38
CA VAL A 30 -3.50 -13.27 14.56
C VAL A 30 -3.82 -14.12 13.32
N LYS A 31 -3.51 -13.65 12.11
CA LYS A 31 -3.69 -14.43 10.88
C LYS A 31 -2.84 -15.70 10.89
N ILE A 32 -1.57 -15.60 11.30
CA ILE A 32 -0.68 -16.77 11.44
C ILE A 32 -1.24 -17.78 12.44
N LEU A 33 -1.80 -17.30 13.56
CA LEU A 33 -2.44 -18.18 14.55
C LEU A 33 -3.67 -18.88 13.96
N VAL A 34 -4.55 -18.15 13.27
CA VAL A 34 -5.71 -18.75 12.58
C VAL A 34 -5.25 -19.85 11.62
N ASP A 35 -4.28 -19.56 10.77
CA ASP A 35 -3.80 -20.53 9.76
C ASP A 35 -3.20 -21.78 10.41
N ARG A 36 -2.41 -21.61 11.49
CA ARG A 36 -1.83 -22.74 12.24
C ARG A 36 -2.91 -23.62 12.90
N HIS A 37 -3.96 -23.02 13.43
CA HIS A 37 -5.03 -23.74 14.12
C HIS A 37 -6.01 -24.40 13.15
N GLU A 38 -6.25 -23.82 11.96
CA GLU A 38 -7.06 -24.47 10.91
C GLU A 38 -6.42 -25.75 10.37
N ASP A 39 -5.09 -25.83 10.33
CA ASP A 39 -4.37 -27.00 9.85
C ASP A 39 -4.32 -28.14 10.90
N ASN A 40 -4.64 -27.86 12.17
CA ASN A 40 -4.59 -28.84 13.27
C ASN A 40 -5.99 -29.40 13.56
N THR A 41 -6.23 -30.67 13.19
CA THR A 41 -7.55 -31.34 13.25
C THR A 41 -8.15 -31.45 14.67
N THR A 42 -7.35 -31.20 15.71
CA THR A 42 -7.73 -31.33 17.14
C THR A 42 -8.08 -29.99 17.80
N CYS A 43 -8.06 -28.86 17.07
CA CYS A 43 -8.30 -27.56 17.67
C CYS A 43 -9.75 -27.39 18.12
N THR A 44 -9.95 -26.93 19.37
CA THR A 44 -11.26 -26.54 19.90
C THR A 44 -11.87 -25.45 19.01
N THR A 45 -13.10 -25.68 18.55
CA THR A 45 -13.83 -24.78 17.63
C THR A 45 -13.96 -23.36 18.17
N GLU A 46 -14.20 -23.22 19.48
CA GLU A 46 -14.39 -21.93 20.17
C GLU A 46 -13.16 -21.01 20.09
N TYR A 47 -11.95 -21.57 20.24
CA TYR A 47 -10.72 -20.78 20.19
C TYR A 47 -10.43 -20.30 18.76
N LEU A 48 -10.72 -21.13 17.76
CA LEU A 48 -10.60 -20.75 16.36
C LEU A 48 -11.59 -19.63 16.00
N ASP A 49 -12.83 -19.72 16.48
CA ASP A 49 -13.84 -18.68 16.27
C ASP A 49 -13.45 -17.36 16.94
N TYR A 50 -12.87 -17.41 18.15
CA TYR A 50 -12.31 -16.25 18.80
C TYR A 50 -11.20 -15.59 17.97
N LEU A 51 -10.23 -16.36 17.47
CA LEU A 51 -9.15 -15.84 16.63
C LEU A 51 -9.67 -15.22 15.32
N LYS A 52 -10.67 -15.86 14.69
CA LYS A 52 -11.34 -15.32 13.50
C LYS A 52 -12.06 -14.00 13.79
N ALA A 53 -12.76 -13.91 14.92
CA ALA A 53 -13.41 -12.68 15.36
C ALA A 53 -12.39 -11.56 15.63
N GLN A 54 -11.27 -11.87 16.30
CA GLN A 54 -10.18 -10.92 16.53
C GLN A 54 -9.55 -10.44 15.22
N HIS A 55 -9.27 -11.35 14.29
CA HIS A 55 -8.74 -10.98 12.98
C HIS A 55 -9.69 -10.04 12.23
N LYS A 56 -11.00 -10.33 12.22
CA LYS A 56 -12.02 -9.47 11.60
C LYS A 56 -12.09 -8.08 12.26
N ARG A 57 -11.97 -8.02 13.58
CA ARG A 57 -11.93 -6.76 14.34
C ARG A 57 -10.70 -5.93 13.97
N LEU A 58 -9.52 -6.54 13.95
CA LEU A 58 -8.27 -5.89 13.56
C LEU A 58 -8.31 -5.44 12.10
N ASP A 59 -8.84 -6.25 11.19
CA ASP A 59 -8.98 -5.88 9.78
C ASP A 59 -9.86 -4.63 9.57
N LYS A 60 -10.97 -4.53 10.31
CA LYS A 60 -11.81 -3.33 10.30
C LYS A 60 -11.06 -2.10 10.83
N GLN A 61 -10.25 -2.27 11.88
CA GLN A 61 -9.44 -1.19 12.44
C GLN A 61 -8.36 -0.73 11.46
N VAL A 62 -7.59 -1.66 10.86
CA VAL A 62 -6.60 -1.36 9.82
C VAL A 62 -7.25 -0.54 8.71
N LYS A 63 -8.34 -1.04 8.11
CA LYS A 63 -9.05 -0.34 7.02
C LYS A 63 -9.51 1.05 7.42
N THR A 64 -9.92 1.25 8.66
CA THR A 64 -10.42 2.55 9.14
C THR A 64 -9.27 3.51 9.36
N ARG A 65 -8.21 3.09 10.06
CA ARG A 65 -7.05 3.92 10.33
C ARG A 65 -6.25 4.24 9.08
N THR A 66 -6.01 3.28 8.19
CA THR A 66 -5.33 3.53 6.92
C THR A 66 -6.06 4.55 6.06
N ARG A 67 -7.41 4.53 6.03
CA ARG A 67 -8.19 5.58 5.34
C ARG A 67 -8.03 6.94 5.99
N ASN A 68 -7.96 6.99 7.32
CA ASN A 68 -7.76 8.23 8.07
C ASN A 68 -6.36 8.79 7.84
N ASP A 69 -5.32 7.96 7.96
CA ASP A 69 -3.93 8.31 7.69
C ASP A 69 -3.77 8.84 6.26
N LYS A 70 -4.40 8.18 5.27
CA LYS A 70 -4.39 8.68 3.90
C LYS A 70 -5.06 10.05 3.78
N ARG A 71 -6.17 10.28 4.46
CA ARG A 71 -6.86 11.59 4.47
C ARG A 71 -5.96 12.67 5.07
N MET A 72 -5.40 12.44 6.25
CA MET A 72 -4.49 13.37 6.93
C MET A 72 -3.27 13.72 6.06
N TYR A 73 -2.72 12.71 5.38
CA TYR A 73 -1.61 12.91 4.46
C TYR A 73 -2.01 13.82 3.27
N LEU A 74 -3.17 13.57 2.67
CA LEU A 74 -3.66 14.40 1.56
C LEU A 74 -4.00 15.82 2.01
N GLU A 75 -4.56 16.01 3.21
CA GLU A 75 -4.80 17.33 3.82
C GLU A 75 -3.48 18.08 4.00
N THR A 76 -2.44 17.41 4.50
CA THR A 76 -1.09 18.02 4.65
C THR A 76 -0.49 18.45 3.31
N ILE A 77 -0.69 17.65 2.26
CA ILE A 77 -0.27 17.97 0.88
C ILE A 77 -1.06 19.17 0.34
N ASP A 78 -2.36 19.26 0.63
CA ASP A 78 -3.21 20.36 0.20
C ASP A 78 -2.79 21.67 0.86
N ASP A 79 -2.54 21.66 2.18
CA ASP A 79 -2.01 22.81 2.92
C ASP A 79 -0.68 23.32 2.33
N GLN A 80 0.23 22.39 2.00
CA GLN A 80 1.51 22.73 1.34
C GLN A 80 1.28 23.34 -0.04
N THR A 81 0.30 22.85 -0.80
CA THR A 81 -0.08 23.38 -2.11
C THR A 81 -0.64 24.78 -1.98
N GLU A 82 -1.48 25.04 -0.98
CA GLU A 82 -2.08 26.35 -0.74
C GLU A 82 -0.98 27.39 -0.43
N VAL A 83 -0.06 27.05 0.47
CA VAL A 83 1.07 27.93 0.84
C VAL A 83 1.97 28.22 -0.37
N ALA A 84 2.33 27.19 -1.15
CA ALA A 84 3.14 27.35 -2.35
C ALA A 84 2.45 28.23 -3.41
N THR A 85 1.13 28.07 -3.56
CA THR A 85 0.33 28.88 -4.49
C THR A 85 0.28 30.33 -4.05
N ARG A 86 0.09 30.59 -2.74
CA ARG A 86 0.12 31.95 -2.17
C ARG A 86 1.46 32.65 -2.39
N TRP A 87 2.57 31.90 -2.35
CA TRP A 87 3.91 32.43 -2.66
C TRP A 87 4.21 32.54 -4.17
N GLY A 88 3.37 31.97 -5.03
CA GLY A 88 3.60 31.95 -6.48
C GLY A 88 4.66 30.95 -6.94
N ASP A 89 5.04 29.97 -6.10
CA ASP A 89 6.02 28.94 -6.46
C ASP A 89 5.39 27.86 -7.35
N SER A 90 5.24 28.19 -8.62
CA SER A 90 4.66 27.27 -9.62
C SER A 90 5.47 25.98 -9.79
N ARG A 91 6.76 25.98 -9.42
CA ARG A 91 7.64 24.82 -9.53
C ARG A 91 7.30 23.75 -8.49
N THR A 92 6.87 24.15 -7.30
CA THR A 92 6.43 23.22 -6.23
C THR A 92 4.95 22.87 -6.34
N VAL A 93 4.09 23.81 -6.76
CA VAL A 93 2.65 23.58 -6.92
C VAL A 93 2.33 22.42 -7.88
N TYR A 94 2.98 22.35 -9.05
CA TYR A 94 2.64 21.33 -10.05
C TYR A 94 2.94 19.89 -9.60
N PRO A 95 4.14 19.56 -9.08
CA PRO A 95 4.41 18.25 -8.51
C PRO A 95 3.43 17.84 -7.41
N ILE A 96 3.14 18.75 -6.47
CA ILE A 96 2.26 18.46 -5.32
C ILE A 96 0.82 18.22 -5.79
N LYS A 97 0.30 19.08 -6.69
CA LYS A 97 -1.01 18.89 -7.31
C LYS A 97 -1.11 17.59 -8.10
N LYS A 98 -0.05 17.18 -8.78
CA LYS A 98 0.00 15.92 -9.52
C LYS A 98 -0.13 14.70 -8.58
N GLU A 99 0.54 14.77 -7.42
CA GLU A 99 0.42 13.76 -6.38
C GLU A 99 -1.00 13.72 -5.79
N LEU A 100 -1.59 14.88 -5.49
CA LEU A 100 -2.95 15.01 -4.98
C LEU A 100 -4.00 14.43 -5.94
N ALA A 101 -3.83 14.68 -7.24
CA ALA A 101 -4.71 14.16 -8.29
C ALA A 101 -4.56 12.65 -8.53
N GLY A 102 -3.59 11.99 -7.89
CA GLY A 102 -3.32 10.57 -8.09
C GLY A 102 -2.91 10.23 -9.52
N ILE A 103 -2.43 11.21 -10.29
CA ILE A 103 -2.00 11.02 -11.66
C ILE A 103 -0.64 10.33 -11.63
N SER A 104 -0.66 9.00 -11.66
CA SER A 104 0.54 8.22 -11.89
C SER A 104 1.08 8.54 -13.29
N LYS A 105 2.41 8.47 -13.46
CA LYS A 105 2.96 8.45 -14.82
C LYS A 105 2.38 7.21 -15.48
N ALA A 106 1.59 7.38 -16.54
CA ALA A 106 1.32 6.28 -17.44
C ALA A 106 2.68 5.69 -17.82
N SER A 107 2.86 4.37 -17.68
CA SER A 107 3.99 3.73 -18.36
C SER A 107 3.83 4.10 -19.82
N SER A 108 4.81 4.80 -20.41
CA SER A 108 4.84 4.86 -21.87
C SER A 108 4.99 3.41 -22.30
N ASN A 109 3.93 2.81 -22.82
CA ASN A 109 4.00 1.45 -23.34
C ASN A 109 5.07 1.51 -24.43
N GLN A 110 6.15 0.77 -24.24
CA GLN A 110 7.14 0.60 -25.28
C GLN A 110 6.42 -0.12 -26.44
N VAL A 111 6.61 0.39 -27.66
CA VAL A 111 5.94 -0.18 -28.83
C VAL A 111 6.83 -1.29 -29.37
N GLU A 112 6.30 -2.51 -29.39
CA GLU A 112 6.95 -3.68 -29.98
C GLU A 112 6.56 -3.83 -31.45
N ASN A 113 7.48 -4.31 -32.28
CA ASN A 113 7.17 -4.78 -33.62
C ASN A 113 6.46 -6.17 -33.56
N LYS A 114 6.03 -6.71 -34.71
CA LYS A 114 5.38 -8.03 -34.79
C LYS A 114 6.29 -9.21 -34.36
N GLU A 115 7.58 -8.96 -34.20
CA GLU A 115 8.61 -9.93 -33.84
C GLU A 115 9.02 -9.79 -32.36
N GLY A 116 8.39 -8.88 -31.59
CA GLY A 116 8.66 -8.66 -30.17
C GLY A 116 9.86 -7.75 -29.86
N ILE A 117 10.36 -7.00 -30.85
CA ILE A 117 11.49 -6.08 -30.70
C ILE A 117 10.97 -4.68 -30.34
N LEU A 118 11.52 -4.08 -29.29
CA LEU A 118 11.19 -2.73 -28.83
C LEU A 118 11.73 -1.69 -29.81
N LEU A 119 10.84 -0.86 -30.38
CA LEU A 119 11.19 0.14 -31.41
C LEU A 119 11.99 1.35 -30.88
N ASN A 120 12.19 1.45 -29.56
CA ASN A 120 12.82 2.61 -28.90
C ASN A 120 14.31 2.43 -28.61
N GLN A 121 14.89 1.27 -28.91
CA GLN A 121 16.34 1.05 -28.87
C GLN A 121 16.84 1.15 -30.30
N THR A 122 17.02 2.37 -30.80
CA THR A 122 17.89 2.56 -31.97
C THR A 122 19.29 2.20 -31.51
N ASP A 123 19.80 1.09 -32.05
CA ASP A 123 21.23 0.81 -32.07
C ASP A 123 21.96 2.08 -32.54
N ASP A 124 23.03 2.42 -31.84
CA ASP A 124 23.98 3.45 -32.24
C ASP A 124 24.36 3.23 -33.72
N ILE A 125 23.83 4.08 -34.60
CA ILE A 125 24.26 4.12 -35.99
C ILE A 125 25.67 4.72 -35.97
N ILE A 126 26.66 3.89 -36.32
CA ILE A 126 28.05 4.27 -36.62
C ILE A 126 28.09 5.25 -37.80
#